data_AF-A0A9Q3F4H9-F1
#
_entry.id   AF-A0A9Q3F4H9-F1
#
_cell.length_a   1.000
_cell.length_b   1.000
_cell.length_c   1.000
_cell.angle_alpha   90.00
_cell.angle_beta   90.00
_cell.angle_gamma   90.00
#
_symmetry.space_group_name_H-M   'P 1'
#
loop_
_entity.id
_entity.type
_entity.pdbx_description
1 polymer ?
#
loop_
_entity_poly.entity_id
_entity_poly.type
_entity_poly.pdbx_seq_one_letter_code
_entity_poly.pdbx_strand_id
1 'polypeptide(L)'
;MDLPPSSYHDSLEELGDEEEDPEEIETVMKVVPSAYHQYLDVFSKVKEEKLPPHCACDHYIELEGSLLPVGVIYSLSNQESDTLGAYISEDLEKGFICLSSTSTGAPVLFVKKKDGGLCLCVYY
;
A
#
# COMPACT_ATOMS: atom_id res chain seq x y z
N MET A 1 2.59 -24.96 24.85
CA MET A 1 1.16 -24.59 24.76
C MET A 1 0.98 -24.07 23.35
N ASP A 2 0.75 -25.00 22.42
CA ASP A 2 0.61 -24.70 21.01
C ASP A 2 -0.77 -24.07 20.79
N LEU A 3 -0.76 -22.80 20.40
CA LEU A 3 -1.96 -22.11 19.95
C LEU A 3 -2.38 -22.74 18.61
N PRO A 4 -3.67 -23.07 18.40
CA PRO A 4 -4.13 -23.46 17.08
C PRO A 4 -3.96 -22.28 16.11
N PRO A 5 -3.75 -22.51 14.80
CA PRO A 5 -3.87 -21.45 13.83
C PRO A 5 -5.31 -20.95 13.91
N SER A 6 -5.52 -19.78 14.52
CA SER A 6 -6.82 -19.14 14.44
C SER A 6 -7.05 -18.88 12.96
N SER A 7 -8.06 -19.55 12.43
CA SER A 7 -8.77 -19.21 11.22
C SER A 7 -8.83 -17.68 11.10
N TYR A 8 -7.93 -17.12 10.31
CA TYR A 8 -8.17 -15.83 9.68
C TYR A 8 -9.34 -16.12 8.76
N HIS A 9 -10.51 -15.85 9.30
CA HIS A 9 -11.77 -15.93 8.59
C HIS A 9 -11.62 -14.99 7.42
N ASP A 10 -11.58 -15.59 6.24
CA ASP A 10 -11.77 -14.95 4.95
C ASP A 10 -13.15 -14.30 4.98
N SER A 11 -13.19 -13.09 5.51
CA SER A 11 -14.33 -12.17 5.47
C SER A 11 -13.89 -10.98 4.65
N LEU A 12 -13.67 -11.21 3.36
CA LEU A 12 -13.69 -10.16 2.36
C LEU A 12 -14.87 -10.40 1.42
N GLU A 13 -16.07 -10.38 1.98
CA GLU A 13 -17.30 -10.13 1.22
C GLU A 13 -18.04 -8.97 1.90
N GLU A 14 -17.72 -7.78 1.43
CA GLU A 14 -18.68 -6.79 0.91
C GLU A 14 -17.83 -5.64 0.34
N LEU A 15 -17.31 -5.82 -0.89
CA LEU A 15 -16.89 -4.67 -1.68
C LEU A 15 -18.18 -3.97 -2.10
N GLY A 16 -18.51 -2.90 -1.40
CA GLY A 16 -19.46 -1.93 -1.90
C GLY A 16 -19.00 -1.46 -3.28
N ASP A 17 -19.95 -1.32 -4.20
CA ASP A 17 -19.75 -0.63 -5.47
C ASP A 17 -19.40 0.83 -5.14
N GLU A 18 -18.11 1.11 -4.96
CA GLU A 18 -17.60 2.48 -4.88
C GLU A 18 -17.75 3.09 -6.26
N GLU A 19 -18.83 3.84 -6.46
CA GLU A 19 -19.11 4.49 -7.74
C GLU A 19 -18.07 5.58 -8.00
N GLU A 20 -17.40 5.48 -9.16
CA GLU A 20 -16.51 6.52 -9.66
C GLU A 20 -17.28 7.83 -9.87
N ASP A 21 -16.66 8.94 -9.48
CA ASP A 21 -17.22 10.26 -9.73
C ASP A 21 -17.33 10.50 -11.26
N PRO A 22 -18.53 10.76 -11.80
CA PRO A 22 -18.71 11.01 -13.23
C PRO A 22 -17.87 12.20 -13.75
N GLU A 23 -17.55 13.19 -12.90
CA GLU A 23 -16.67 14.30 -13.28
C GLU A 23 -15.22 13.84 -13.51
N GLU A 24 -14.74 12.87 -12.71
CA GLU A 24 -13.41 12.27 -12.90
C GLU A 24 -13.35 11.45 -14.19
N ILE A 25 -14.38 10.66 -14.50
CA ILE A 25 -14.43 9.89 -15.75
C ILE A 25 -14.38 10.82 -16.97
N GLU A 26 -15.15 11.92 -16.95
CA GLU A 26 -15.17 12.89 -18.04
C GLU A 26 -13.80 13.57 -18.23
N THR A 27 -13.13 13.94 -17.13
CA THR A 27 -11.78 14.52 -17.20
C THR A 27 -10.75 13.53 -17.75
N VAL A 28 -10.78 12.27 -17.34
CA VAL A 28 -9.90 11.22 -17.87
C VAL A 28 -10.13 11.04 -19.38
N MET A 29 -11.38 10.95 -19.83
CA MET A 29 -11.70 10.81 -21.27
C MET A 29 -11.18 11.96 -22.14
N LYS A 30 -11.12 13.19 -21.60
CA LYS A 30 -10.59 14.37 -22.30
C LYS A 30 -9.07 14.36 -22.43
N VAL A 31 -8.36 13.78 -21.46
CA VAL A 31 -6.89 13.74 -21.42
C VAL A 31 -6.33 12.53 -22.18
N VAL A 32 -6.99 11.38 -22.05
CA VAL A 32 -6.56 10.12 -22.67
C VAL A 32 -6.87 10.14 -24.18
N PRO A 33 -5.88 9.90 -25.06
CA PRO A 33 -6.12 9.81 -26.50
C PRO A 33 -7.17 8.74 -26.84
N SER A 34 -8.00 9.00 -27.84
CA SER A 34 -9.14 8.12 -28.20
C SER A 34 -8.75 6.67 -28.50
N ALA A 35 -7.54 6.43 -29.01
CA ALA A 35 -7.01 5.09 -29.24
C ALA A 35 -6.91 4.22 -27.96
N TYR A 36 -6.88 4.85 -26.78
CA TYR A 36 -6.77 4.17 -25.49
C TYR A 36 -8.07 4.22 -24.67
N HIS A 37 -9.19 4.68 -25.24
CA HIS A 37 -10.47 4.76 -24.52
C HIS A 37 -11.01 3.39 -24.07
N GLN A 38 -10.53 2.29 -24.65
CA GLN A 38 -10.85 0.94 -24.16
C GLN A 38 -10.16 0.58 -22.83
N TYR A 39 -9.18 1.37 -22.39
CA TYR A 39 -8.40 1.17 -21.15
C TYR A 39 -8.63 2.30 -20.15
N LEU A 40 -9.77 2.99 -20.21
CA LEU A 40 -10.06 4.10 -19.28
C LEU A 40 -10.08 3.63 -17.82
N ASP A 41 -10.42 2.37 -17.59
CA ASP A 41 -10.39 1.73 -16.28
C ASP A 41 -9.00 1.70 -15.64
N VAL A 42 -7.93 1.65 -16.45
CA VAL A 42 -6.54 1.72 -15.95
C VAL A 42 -6.20 3.07 -15.34
N PHE A 43 -6.97 4.11 -15.69
CA PHE A 43 -6.80 5.47 -15.16
C PHE A 43 -7.78 5.80 -14.04
N SER A 44 -8.55 4.82 -13.56
CA SER A 44 -9.45 4.98 -12.42
C SER A 44 -8.68 5.01 -11.11
N LYS A 45 -8.85 6.09 -10.35
CA LYS A 45 -8.26 6.21 -9.01
C LYS A 45 -8.83 5.19 -8.03
N VAL A 46 -10.15 4.95 -8.09
CA VAL A 46 -10.83 3.98 -7.21
C VAL A 46 -10.28 2.57 -7.44
N LYS A 47 -9.98 2.20 -8.69
CA LYS A 47 -9.38 0.91 -9.00
C LYS A 47 -7.88 0.87 -8.68
N GLU A 48 -7.18 1.99 -8.80
CA GLU A 48 -5.77 2.11 -8.42
C GLU A 48 -5.54 1.85 -6.92
N GLU A 49 -6.50 2.24 -6.07
CA GLU A 49 -6.41 2.05 -4.62
C GLU A 49 -6.71 0.63 -4.14
N LYS A 50 -6.94 -0.32 -5.06
CA LYS A 50 -7.25 -1.72 -4.73
C LYS A 50 -6.08 -2.63 -5.14
N LEU A 51 -5.69 -3.53 -4.24
CA LEU A 51 -4.69 -4.55 -4.57
C LEU A 51 -5.23 -5.47 -5.67
N PRO A 52 -4.37 -5.86 -6.64
CA PRO A 52 -4.76 -6.87 -7.60
C PRO A 52 -5.03 -8.20 -6.87
N PRO A 53 -5.95 -9.03 -7.40
CA PRO A 53 -6.16 -10.37 -6.86
C PRO A 53 -4.87 -11.19 -6.88
N HIS A 54 -4.69 -12.02 -5.84
CA HIS A 54 -3.58 -12.98 -5.77
C HIS A 54 -3.50 -13.85 -7.03
N CYS A 55 -2.29 -14.02 -7.56
CA CYS A 55 -2.05 -14.72 -8.81
C CYS A 55 -0.76 -15.55 -8.78
N ALA A 56 -0.52 -16.33 -9.84
CA ALA A 56 0.68 -17.17 -9.95
C ALA A 56 2.00 -16.37 -10.04
N CYS A 57 1.92 -15.05 -10.23
CA CYS A 57 3.06 -14.15 -10.34
C CYS A 57 3.27 -13.30 -9.07
N ASP A 58 2.61 -13.64 -7.95
CA ASP A 58 2.78 -12.92 -6.69
C ASP A 58 4.25 -12.93 -6.25
N HIS A 59 4.73 -11.77 -5.80
CA HIS A 59 6.12 -11.62 -5.40
C HIS A 59 6.39 -12.38 -4.11
N TYR A 60 7.33 -13.33 -4.16
CA TYR A 60 7.80 -14.08 -3.01
C TYR A 60 9.29 -13.80 -2.78
N ILE A 61 9.65 -13.51 -1.53
CA ILE A 61 11.04 -13.30 -1.12
C ILE A 61 11.51 -14.59 -0.45
N GLU A 62 12.36 -15.35 -1.14
CA GLU A 62 13.04 -16.50 -0.56
C GLU A 62 14.20 -16.02 0.33
N LEU A 63 14.22 -16.48 1.57
CA LEU A 63 15.26 -16.11 2.53
C LEU A 63 16.38 -17.16 2.53
N GLU A 64 17.63 -16.72 2.32
CA GLU A 64 18.81 -17.57 2.48
C GLU A 64 19.33 -17.52 3.93
N GLY A 65 19.36 -18.64 4.64
CA GLY A 65 19.94 -18.75 5.99
C GLY A 65 18.95 -18.54 7.16
N SER A 66 19.44 -18.05 8.32
CA SER A 66 18.67 -17.90 9.57
C SER A 66 18.46 -16.44 9.99
N LEU A 67 17.31 -16.18 10.65
CA LEU A 67 16.87 -14.96 11.37
C LEU A 67 17.32 -13.61 10.79
N LEU A 68 16.39 -12.88 10.18
CA LEU A 68 16.59 -11.51 9.75
C LEU A 68 16.85 -10.59 10.97
N PRO A 69 17.82 -9.66 10.90
CA PRO A 69 18.12 -8.77 12.01
C PRO A 69 16.96 -7.85 12.32
N VAL A 70 16.82 -7.48 13.59
CA VAL A 70 15.86 -6.44 14.00
C VAL A 70 16.41 -5.08 13.55
N GLY A 71 15.67 -4.39 12.68
CA GLY A 71 16.03 -3.06 12.21
C GLY A 71 16.10 -2.04 13.35
N VAL A 72 16.99 -1.07 13.20
CA VAL A 72 17.10 0.07 14.13
C VAL A 72 15.95 1.04 13.88
N ILE A 73 15.34 1.55 14.95
CA ILE A 73 14.34 2.62 14.86
C ILE A 73 15.07 3.96 15.00
N TYR A 74 14.99 4.80 13.97
CA TYR A 74 15.53 6.16 14.00
C TYR A 74 14.54 7.13 14.63
N SER A 75 15.05 8.13 15.35
CA SER A 75 14.23 9.22 15.86
C SER A 75 13.67 10.05 14.71
N LEU A 76 12.36 10.29 14.72
CA LEU A 76 11.68 11.15 13.75
C LEU A 76 11.41 12.53 14.35
N SER A 77 11.45 13.55 13.52
CA SER A 77 10.89 14.87 13.84
C SER A 77 9.36 14.80 13.91
N ASN A 78 8.73 15.85 14.46
CA ASN A 78 7.26 15.93 14.52
C ASN A 78 6.64 15.84 13.12
N GLN A 79 7.20 16.58 12.16
CA GLN A 79 6.69 16.58 10.77
C GLN A 79 6.79 15.19 10.12
N GLU A 80 7.89 14.48 10.35
CA GLU A 80 8.09 13.11 9.84
C GLU A 80 7.13 12.12 10.52
N SER A 81 6.89 12.28 11.82
CA SER A 81 5.97 11.44 12.58
C SER A 81 4.53 11.61 12.12
N ASP A 82 4.10 12.86 11.89
CA ASP A 82 2.75 13.16 11.36
C ASP A 82 2.58 12.58 9.95
N THR A 83 3.62 12.71 9.11
CA THR A 83 3.63 12.14 7.75
C THR A 83 3.56 10.61 7.79
N LEU A 84 4.33 9.97 8.69
CA LEU A 84 4.31 8.53 8.85
C LEU A 84 2.94 8.03 9.33
N GLY A 85 2.32 8.74 10.28
CA GLY A 85 1.00 8.38 10.80
C GLY A 85 -0.10 8.49 9.75
N ALA A 86 -0.08 9.54 8.93
CA ALA A 86 -1.00 9.68 7.81
C ALA A 86 -0.83 8.55 6.79
N TYR A 87 0.41 8.27 6.38
CA TYR A 87 0.72 7.18 5.45
C TYR A 87 0.24 5.81 5.96
N ILE A 88 0.52 5.47 7.22
CA ILE A 88 0.09 4.20 7.80
C ILE A 88 -1.44 4.10 7.83
N SER A 89 -2.13 5.19 8.19
CA SER A 89 -3.60 5.17 8.28
C SER A 89 -4.24 4.99 6.91
N GLU A 90 -3.77 5.72 5.91
CA GLU A 90 -4.24 5.64 4.53
C GLU A 90 -3.98 4.26 3.91
N ASP A 91 -2.77 3.73 4.03
CA ASP A 91 -2.42 2.43 3.44
C ASP A 91 -3.07 1.25 4.18
N LEU A 92 -3.43 1.40 5.46
CA LEU A 92 -4.25 0.42 6.18
C LEU A 92 -5.71 0.44 5.68
N GLU A 93 -6.27 1.62 5.42
CA GLU A 93 -7.63 1.76 4.86
C GLU A 93 -7.73 1.17 3.46
N LYS A 94 -6.70 1.40 2.62
CA LYS A 94 -6.58 0.80 1.27
C LYS A 94 -6.26 -0.70 1.29
N GLY A 95 -5.81 -1.22 2.44
CA GLY A 95 -5.36 -2.61 2.57
C GLY A 95 -4.01 -2.91 1.91
N PHE A 96 -3.22 -1.89 1.56
CA PHE A 96 -1.88 -2.02 0.99
C PHE A 96 -0.87 -2.55 2.01
N ILE A 97 -1.08 -2.24 3.29
CA ILE A 97 -0.32 -2.79 4.40
C ILE A 97 -1.26 -3.42 5.43
N CYS A 98 -0.72 -4.27 6.30
CA CYS A 98 -1.45 -4.84 7.41
C CYS A 98 -0.56 -4.92 8.65
N LEU A 99 -1.19 -5.05 9.83
CA LEU A 99 -0.45 -5.33 11.06
C LEU A 99 0.25 -6.69 10.93
N SER A 100 1.54 -6.71 11.24
CA SER A 100 2.34 -7.94 11.25
C SER A 100 2.88 -8.24 12.65
N SER A 101 3.05 -9.52 12.95
CA SER A 101 3.63 -10.01 14.21
C SER A 101 5.05 -10.57 14.02
N THR A 102 5.77 -10.11 13.00
CA THR A 102 7.12 -10.58 12.71
C THR A 102 8.12 -10.05 13.74
N SER A 103 9.12 -10.85 14.09
CA SER A 103 10.23 -10.42 14.95
C SER A 103 11.22 -9.49 14.23
N THR A 104 11.04 -9.29 12.93
CA THR A 104 11.94 -8.53 12.05
C THR A 104 11.23 -7.28 11.55
N GLY A 105 11.96 -6.17 11.47
CA GLY A 105 11.46 -4.94 10.85
C GLY A 105 12.59 -4.20 10.15
N ALA A 106 12.23 -3.38 9.17
CA ALA A 106 13.14 -2.46 8.49
C ALA A 106 12.93 -1.03 9.02
N PRO A 107 13.99 -0.19 9.13
CA PRO A 107 13.82 1.22 9.43
C PRO A 107 13.04 1.93 8.32
N VAL A 108 12.31 2.97 8.73
CA VAL A 108 11.75 3.96 7.81
C VAL A 108 12.58 5.24 7.89
N LEU A 109 12.86 5.82 6.73
CA LEU A 109 13.54 7.09 6.56
C LEU A 109 12.69 8.03 5.69
N PHE A 110 12.92 9.33 5.82
CA PHE A 110 12.27 10.33 4.97
C PHE A 110 13.28 11.05 4.09
N VAL A 111 12.96 11.15 2.80
CA VAL A 111 13.73 11.92 1.83
C VAL A 111 12.92 13.13 1.39
N LYS A 112 13.55 14.30 1.40
CA LYS A 112 12.90 15.53 0.95
C LYS A 112 12.78 15.55 -0.57
N LYS A 113 11.54 15.67 -1.06
CA LYS A 113 11.22 15.86 -2.48
C LYS A 113 11.56 17.29 -2.92
N LYS A 114 11.68 17.50 -4.25
CA LYS A 114 11.99 18.81 -4.85
C LYS A 114 10.95 19.89 -4.52
N ASP A 115 9.69 19.49 -4.39
CA ASP A 115 8.56 20.34 -4.01
C ASP A 115 8.52 20.70 -2.51
N GLY A 116 9.43 20.12 -1.72
CA GLY A 116 9.51 20.32 -0.27
C GLY A 116 8.71 19.31 0.54
N GLY A 117 7.97 18.40 -0.09
CA GLY A 117 7.30 17.28 0.57
C GLY A 117 8.28 16.22 1.08
N LEU A 118 7.77 15.28 1.88
CA LEU A 118 8.53 14.14 2.37
C LEU A 118 8.13 12.87 1.60
N CYS A 119 9.11 12.02 1.31
CA CYS A 119 8.93 10.71 0.71
C CYS A 119 9.34 9.65 1.73
N LEU A 120 8.43 8.74 2.05
CA LEU A 120 8.73 7.59 2.89
C LEU A 120 9.64 6.63 2.12
N CYS A 121 10.68 6.14 2.78
CA CYS A 121 11.63 5.17 2.24
C CYS A 121 11.84 4.06 3.26
N VAL A 122 11.57 2.81 2.88
CA VAL A 122 11.88 1.63 3.69
C VAL A 122 13.32 1.21 3.39
N TYR A 123 14.13 1.08 4.43
CA TYR A 123 15.53 0.67 4.32
C TYR A 123 15.65 -0.84 4.50
N TYR A 124 15.41 -1.60 3.42
CA TYR A 124 15.52 -3.07 3.39
C TYR A 124 16.97 -3.56 3.46
#